data_AF-A0A0L0C5Z6-F1
#
_entry.id   AF-A0A0L0C5Z6-F1
#
_cell.length_a   1.000
_cell.length_b   1.000
_cell.length_c   1.000
_cell.angle_alpha   90.00
_cell.angle_beta   90.00
_cell.angle_gamma   90.00
#
_symmetry.space_group_name_H-M   'P 1'
#
loop_
_entity.id
_entity.type
_entity.pdbx_description
1 polymer ?
#
loop_
_entity_poly.entity_id
_entity_poly.type
_entity_poly.pdbx_seq_one_letter_code
_entity_poly.pdbx_strand_id
1 'polypeptide(L)'
;MTSEIIDQENITSNNQIIEILSRTSKDVGVSAFSKYHFELSEIIRERLNFTVNYRNARGWAGKIENSTFRLGYSGIMQRNEADIGASASYNRINRFEFFDIIQQSWMLETSFLFRFTPNLNVHNQRGNFLAPFQKHVWIVSLVTFLILIIIWICIEHCVRCLSNTAIYKINYDDNLYGIPLNVIAVICQQGLDPIPKGISSRIITITTFIFSLVMYNYYTSSVVGGLLSNTAQGPTSVDEIISSELRLSFEDIGYYKILFRLESKVLVASAL
;
A
#
# COMPACT_ATOMS: atom_id res chain seq x y z
N MET A 1 -24.07 17.89 16.53
CA MET A 1 -22.83 17.79 17.32
C MET A 1 -22.11 19.12 17.21
N THR A 2 -21.92 19.77 18.35
CA THR A 2 -21.37 21.11 18.54
C THR A 2 -20.01 21.25 17.88
N SER A 3 -19.87 22.23 16.98
CA SER A 3 -18.59 22.60 16.40
C SER A 3 -17.80 23.37 17.46
N GLU A 4 -17.09 22.65 18.32
CA GLU A 4 -16.08 23.25 19.18
C GLU A 4 -14.89 23.65 18.30
N ILE A 5 -14.96 24.87 17.76
CA ILE A 5 -13.76 25.63 17.45
C ILE A 5 -13.15 25.92 18.82
N ILE A 6 -12.13 25.15 19.19
CA ILE A 6 -11.36 25.41 20.41
C ILE A 6 -10.49 26.64 20.11
N ASP A 7 -11.11 27.81 20.13
CA ASP A 7 -10.42 29.07 20.37
C ASP A 7 -10.07 29.07 21.86
N GLN A 8 -8.79 29.11 22.22
CA GLN A 8 -8.42 29.42 23.60
C GLN A 8 -8.85 30.87 23.86
N GLU A 9 -10.01 31.06 24.51
CA GLU A 9 -10.66 32.37 24.70
C GLU A 9 -9.82 33.39 25.51
N ASN A 10 -8.68 32.97 26.06
CA ASN A 10 -7.85 33.73 26.99
C ASN A 10 -6.52 34.25 26.40
N ILE A 11 -6.30 34.13 25.09
CA ILE A 11 -5.09 34.68 24.44
C ILE A 11 -5.35 36.12 24.01
N THR A 12 -4.94 37.07 24.84
CA THR A 12 -5.18 38.52 24.61
C THR A 12 -3.90 39.34 24.61
N SER A 13 -2.80 38.82 25.14
CA SER A 13 -1.53 39.54 25.20
C SER A 13 -0.52 39.06 24.16
N ASN A 14 0.33 39.97 23.68
CA ASN A 14 1.40 39.64 22.73
C ASN A 14 2.35 38.58 23.28
N ASN A 15 2.66 38.63 24.57
CA ASN A 15 3.55 37.66 25.21
C ASN A 15 3.00 36.23 25.11
N GLN A 16 1.71 36.03 25.36
CA GLN A 16 1.06 34.73 25.21
C GLN A 16 1.08 34.26 23.75
N ILE A 17 0.81 35.16 22.80
CA ILE A 17 0.82 34.83 21.36
C ILE A 17 2.21 34.38 20.94
N ILE A 18 3.25 35.16 21.29
CA ILE A 18 4.65 34.85 20.97
C ILE A 18 5.06 33.53 21.62
N GLU A 19 4.70 33.31 22.88
CA GLU A 19 5.05 32.07 23.60
C GLU A 19 4.43 30.84 22.94
N ILE A 20 3.17 30.92 22.49
CA ILE A 20 2.50 29.79 21.83
C ILE A 20 3.08 29.55 20.44
N LEU A 21 3.32 30.62 19.66
CA LEU A 21 3.75 30.50 18.28
C LEU A 21 5.23 30.10 18.13
N SER A 22 6.08 30.48 19.08
CA SER A 22 7.51 30.11 19.11
C SER A 22 7.79 28.68 19.59
N ARG A 23 6.81 28.01 20.21
CA ARG A 23 6.97 26.61 20.64
C ARG A 23 6.99 25.65 19.47
N THR A 24 7.87 24.67 19.52
CA THR A 24 7.97 23.58 18.52
C THR A 24 6.87 22.51 18.65
N SER A 25 6.19 22.42 19.80
CA SER A 25 5.13 21.45 20.05
C SER A 25 3.84 21.77 19.30
N LYS A 26 3.00 20.76 19.06
CA LYS A 26 1.62 20.98 18.58
C LYS A 26 0.78 21.52 19.72
N ASP A 27 0.11 22.66 19.49
CA ASP A 27 -0.85 23.24 20.43
C ASP A 27 -2.27 23.06 19.90
N VAL A 28 -3.19 22.66 20.77
CA VAL A 28 -4.60 22.46 20.41
C VAL A 28 -5.21 23.79 19.97
N GLY A 29 -5.88 23.81 18.82
CA GLY A 29 -6.50 25.01 18.25
C GLY A 29 -5.54 25.90 17.45
N VAL A 30 -4.23 25.62 17.44
CA VAL A 30 -3.24 26.39 16.69
C VAL A 30 -2.80 25.61 15.45
N SER A 31 -3.03 26.19 14.27
CA SER A 31 -2.55 25.60 13.03
C SER A 31 -1.03 25.62 12.96
N ALA A 32 -0.41 24.52 12.52
CA ALA A 32 1.02 24.46 12.23
C ALA A 32 1.45 25.56 11.24
N PHE A 33 0.57 25.93 10.31
CA PHE A 33 0.83 27.00 9.36
C PHE A 33 0.91 28.39 9.99
N SER A 34 0.17 28.64 11.08
CA SER A 34 0.27 29.92 11.80
C SER A 34 1.62 30.06 12.49
N LYS A 35 2.16 28.96 13.07
CA LYS A 35 3.51 28.97 13.65
C LYS A 35 4.58 29.20 12.60
N TYR A 36 4.48 28.52 11.46
CA TYR A 36 5.40 28.71 10.34
C TYR A 36 5.40 30.16 9.83
N HIS A 37 4.23 30.76 9.61
CA HIS A 37 4.14 32.15 9.13
C HIS A 37 4.51 33.18 10.19
N PHE A 38 4.34 32.87 11.48
CA PHE A 38 4.85 33.70 12.57
C PHE A 38 6.38 33.81 12.50
N GLU A 39 7.10 32.69 12.39
CA GLU A 39 8.56 32.69 12.24
C GLU A 39 9.01 33.47 11.01
N LEU A 40 8.32 33.32 9.88
CA LEU A 40 8.59 34.13 8.69
C LEU A 40 8.36 35.63 8.93
N SER A 41 7.29 35.99 9.64
CA SER A 41 6.99 37.38 9.96
C SER A 41 8.04 37.99 10.88
N GLU A 42 8.59 37.22 11.82
CA GLU A 42 9.68 37.65 12.69
C GLU A 42 10.98 37.90 11.91
N ILE A 43 11.32 37.03 10.94
CA ILE A 43 12.47 37.25 10.05
C ILE A 43 12.30 38.57 9.25
N ILE A 44 11.09 38.83 8.75
CA ILE A 44 10.79 40.07 8.02
C ILE A 44 10.86 41.28 8.97
N ARG A 45 10.36 41.14 10.20
CA ARG A 45 10.42 42.14 11.27
C ARG A 45 11.85 42.53 11.58
N GLU A 46 12.74 41.56 11.75
CA GLU A 46 14.15 41.81 12.01
C GLU A 46 14.85 42.47 10.83
N ARG A 47 14.57 42.05 9.60
CA ARG A 47 15.21 42.63 8.40
C ARG A 47 14.76 44.05 8.09
N LEU A 48 13.49 44.37 8.29
CA LEU A 48 12.91 45.67 7.95
C LEU A 48 12.77 46.61 9.17
N ASN A 49 13.10 46.12 10.36
CA ASN A 49 13.13 46.86 11.62
C ASN A 49 11.82 47.61 11.93
N PHE A 50 10.70 46.88 11.97
CA PHE A 50 9.40 47.42 12.42
C PHE A 50 8.93 46.78 13.73
N THR A 51 7.96 47.42 14.38
CA THR A 51 7.30 46.91 15.59
C THR A 51 6.02 46.18 15.23
N VAL A 52 5.69 45.13 15.99
CA VAL A 52 4.49 44.31 15.76
C VAL A 52 3.61 44.32 17.00
N ASN A 53 2.32 44.53 16.78
CA ASN A 53 1.30 44.29 17.78
C ASN A 53 0.42 43.13 17.31
N TYR A 54 0.35 42.06 18.10
CA TYR A 54 -0.32 40.85 17.67
C TYR A 54 -1.81 40.92 17.98
N ARG A 55 -2.61 40.46 17.01
CA ARG A 55 -4.05 40.27 17.18
C ARG A 55 -4.43 38.88 16.73
N ASN A 56 -5.14 38.16 17.60
CA ASN A 56 -5.67 36.85 17.27
C ASN A 56 -6.92 36.97 16.36
N ALA A 57 -7.00 36.12 15.35
CA ALA A 57 -8.15 36.00 14.45
C ALA A 57 -8.91 34.70 14.75
N ARG A 58 -10.19 34.83 15.11
CA ARG A 58 -11.09 33.70 15.38
C ARG A 58 -11.57 33.08 14.08
N GLY A 59 -10.80 32.11 13.58
CA GLY A 59 -11.03 31.39 12.34
C GLY A 59 -10.45 32.06 11.08
N TRP A 60 -10.38 31.27 10.00
CA TRP A 60 -9.75 31.69 8.75
C TRP A 60 -10.61 32.62 7.90
N ALA A 61 -11.83 32.16 7.62
CA ALA A 61 -12.77 32.85 6.77
C ALA A 61 -14.17 32.43 7.16
N GLY A 62 -15.08 33.40 7.13
CA GLY A 62 -16.49 33.18 7.28
C GLY A 62 -17.27 34.32 6.66
N LYS A 63 -18.58 34.13 6.56
CA LYS A 63 -19.50 35.16 6.10
C LYS A 63 -20.78 34.98 6.90
N ILE A 64 -21.35 36.07 7.40
CA ILE A 64 -22.67 36.02 8.02
C ILE A 64 -23.69 35.76 6.91
N GLU A 65 -24.61 34.81 7.11
CA GLU A 65 -25.64 34.51 6.12
C GLU A 65 -26.41 35.78 5.75
N ASN A 66 -26.66 35.97 4.45
CA ASN A 66 -27.35 37.13 3.89
C ASN A 66 -26.69 38.51 4.16
N SER A 67 -25.41 38.56 4.54
CA SER A 67 -24.67 39.82 4.73
C SER A 67 -23.39 39.82 3.91
N THR A 68 -22.90 40.98 3.48
CA THR A 68 -21.56 41.11 2.88
C THR A 68 -20.44 40.98 3.91
N PHE A 69 -20.77 40.98 5.21
CA PHE A 69 -19.82 40.97 6.31
C PHE A 69 -19.02 39.67 6.39
N ARG A 70 -17.69 39.80 6.28
CA ARG A 70 -16.75 38.68 6.39
C ARG A 70 -16.23 38.51 7.81
N LEU A 71 -16.01 37.27 8.21
CA LEU A 71 -15.50 36.87 9.53
C LEU A 71 -14.09 36.29 9.42
N GLY A 72 -13.45 36.15 10.59
CA GLY A 72 -12.11 35.59 10.71
C GLY A 72 -11.03 36.47 10.08
N TYR A 73 -9.87 35.86 9.85
CA TYR A 73 -8.71 36.49 9.22
C TYR A 73 -9.07 37.29 7.96
N SER A 74 -9.84 36.69 7.04
CA SER A 74 -10.23 37.37 5.80
C SER A 74 -11.05 38.65 6.01
N GLY A 75 -11.90 38.69 7.04
CA GLY A 75 -12.70 39.86 7.34
C GLY A 75 -11.90 40.97 8.03
N ILE A 76 -10.95 40.59 8.89
CA ILE A 76 -10.04 41.54 9.55
C ILE A 76 -9.21 42.28 8.49
N MET A 77 -8.65 41.52 7.53
CA MET A 77 -7.89 42.11 6.41
C MET A 77 -8.78 42.99 5.52
N GLN A 78 -9.97 42.51 5.13
CA GLN A 78 -10.89 43.29 4.27
C GLN A 78 -11.29 44.64 4.89
N ARG A 79 -11.39 44.72 6.23
CA ARG A 79 -11.76 45.94 6.95
C ARG A 79 -10.56 46.79 7.34
N ASN A 80 -9.36 46.47 6.85
CA ASN A 80 -8.10 47.15 7.19
C ASN A 80 -7.89 47.27 8.71
N GLU A 81 -8.28 46.23 9.46
CA GLU A 81 -8.09 46.20 10.92
C GLU A 81 -6.73 45.65 11.34
N ALA A 82 -5.96 45.10 10.39
CA ALA A 82 -4.60 44.62 10.57
C ALA A 82 -3.79 44.89 9.29
N ASP A 83 -2.52 45.23 9.45
CA ASP A 83 -1.66 45.63 8.34
C ASP A 83 -1.04 44.42 7.60
N ILE A 84 -0.63 43.40 8.36
CA ILE A 84 0.04 42.20 7.84
C ILE A 84 -0.57 40.95 8.47
N GLY A 85 -0.82 39.95 7.64
CA GLY A 85 -1.23 38.64 8.09
C GLY A 85 -0.07 37.69 8.33
N ALA A 86 -0.02 37.08 9.51
CA ALA A 86 0.98 36.07 9.89
C ALA A 86 0.39 34.64 9.87
N SER A 87 -0.34 34.28 8.81
CA SER A 87 -0.86 32.91 8.66
C SER A 87 -1.14 32.54 7.20
N ALA A 88 -1.26 31.24 6.91
CA ALA A 88 -1.37 30.71 5.54
C ALA A 88 -2.76 30.89 4.94
N SER A 89 -2.86 31.67 3.85
CA SER A 89 -4.04 31.67 2.99
C SER A 89 -3.82 30.83 1.74
N TYR A 90 -4.83 30.06 1.33
CA TYR A 90 -4.93 29.65 -0.06
C TYR A 90 -5.12 30.86 -0.97
N ASN A 91 -4.29 30.92 -2.02
CA ASN A 91 -4.42 31.90 -3.10
C ASN A 91 -5.60 31.50 -3.98
N ARG A 92 -6.79 32.01 -3.65
CA ARG A 92 -8.00 31.87 -4.47
C ARG A 92 -8.24 33.20 -5.17
N ILE A 93 -8.65 33.16 -6.44
CA ILE A 93 -8.89 34.36 -7.25
C ILE A 93 -9.89 35.32 -6.56
N ASN A 94 -10.88 34.77 -5.87
CA ASN A 94 -11.88 35.54 -5.13
C ASN A 94 -11.39 36.16 -3.80
N ARG A 95 -10.10 36.04 -3.45
CA ARG A 95 -9.51 36.61 -2.23
C ARG A 95 -8.54 37.76 -2.48
N PHE A 96 -8.14 38.00 -3.74
CA PHE A 96 -7.37 39.21 -4.11
C PHE A 96 -8.17 40.50 -3.89
N GLU A 97 -9.50 40.43 -3.76
CA GLU A 97 -10.34 41.57 -3.39
C GLU A 97 -10.15 41.99 -1.91
N PHE A 98 -9.63 41.10 -1.04
CA PHE A 98 -9.57 41.35 0.40
C PHE A 98 -8.19 41.76 0.91
N PHE A 99 -7.12 41.29 0.28
CA PHE A 99 -5.74 41.63 0.64
C PHE A 99 -4.78 41.19 -0.47
N ASP A 100 -3.65 41.91 -0.55
CA ASP A 100 -2.53 41.53 -1.40
C ASP A 100 -1.65 40.47 -0.72
N ILE A 101 -1.02 39.61 -1.52
CA ILE A 101 -0.16 38.53 -1.05
C ILE A 101 1.29 38.97 -1.19
N ILE A 102 1.99 39.05 -0.04
CA ILE A 102 3.40 39.46 0.01
C ILE A 102 4.34 38.33 -0.44
N GLN A 103 4.01 37.07 -0.12
CA GLN A 103 4.91 35.94 -0.36
C GLN A 103 4.15 34.61 -0.53
N GLN A 104 4.55 33.83 -1.52
CA GLN A 104 4.10 32.44 -1.72
C GLN A 104 5.32 31.48 -1.74
N SER A 105 5.83 31.12 -0.57
CA SER A 105 7.02 30.26 -0.44
C SER A 105 6.70 28.77 -0.34
N TRP A 106 5.44 28.38 -0.08
CA TRP A 106 5.06 26.98 0.09
C TRP A 106 4.06 26.52 -0.97
N MET A 107 4.40 25.44 -1.69
CA MET A 107 3.47 24.71 -2.54
C MET A 107 2.79 23.65 -1.68
N LEU A 108 1.48 23.81 -1.46
CA LEU A 108 0.70 22.82 -0.72
C LEU A 108 0.30 21.67 -1.65
N GLU A 109 0.87 20.50 -1.43
CA GLU A 109 0.39 19.25 -2.00
C GLU A 109 -0.34 18.44 -0.93
N THR A 110 -1.50 17.89 -1.30
CA THR A 110 -2.27 17.01 -0.42
C THR A 110 -1.89 15.57 -0.68
N SER A 111 -1.40 14.88 0.36
CA SER A 111 -1.03 13.47 0.30
C SER A 111 -1.78 12.67 1.36
N PHE A 112 -2.10 11.41 1.06
CA PHE A 112 -2.59 10.48 2.05
C PHE A 112 -1.42 9.78 2.74
N LEU A 113 -1.41 9.82 4.07
CA LEU A 113 -0.49 9.04 4.87
C LEU A 113 -1.23 7.82 5.40
N PHE A 114 -0.73 6.63 5.11
CA PHE A 114 -1.23 5.39 5.68
C PHE A 114 -0.13 4.65 6.43
N ARG A 115 -0.53 4.00 7.52
CA ARG A 115 0.39 3.14 8.26
C ARG A 115 0.41 1.77 7.60
N PHE A 116 1.56 1.40 7.06
CA PHE A 116 1.79 0.06 6.58
C PHE A 116 1.70 -0.93 7.76
N THR A 117 0.67 -1.78 7.75
CA THR A 117 0.60 -2.94 8.64
C THR A 117 0.73 -4.18 7.77
N PRO A 118 1.69 -5.09 8.05
CA PRO A 118 1.92 -6.30 7.26
C PRO A 118 0.71 -7.23 7.12
N ASN A 119 -0.42 -6.91 7.75
CA ASN A 119 -1.64 -7.72 7.81
C ASN A 119 -2.78 -7.17 6.94
N LEU A 120 -2.59 -6.05 6.23
CA LEU A 120 -3.68 -5.38 5.51
C LEU A 120 -4.31 -6.20 4.38
N ASN A 121 -3.67 -7.27 3.91
CA ASN A 121 -4.25 -8.23 2.96
C ASN A 121 -3.69 -9.66 3.13
N VAL A 122 -3.24 -10.03 4.33
CA VAL A 122 -2.75 -11.40 4.59
C VAL A 122 -3.91 -12.28 5.05
N HIS A 123 -5.04 -12.22 4.33
CA HIS A 123 -6.12 -13.15 4.65
C HIS A 123 -5.82 -14.57 4.14
N ASN A 124 -4.88 -14.84 3.22
CA ASN A 124 -4.76 -16.20 2.65
C ASN A 124 -3.40 -16.64 2.06
N GLN A 125 -2.25 -16.09 2.46
CA GLN A 125 -0.97 -16.45 1.77
C GLN A 125 0.24 -16.79 2.64
N ARG A 126 0.17 -16.68 3.98
CA ARG A 126 1.21 -17.28 4.83
C ARG A 126 0.98 -18.79 4.88
N GLY A 127 1.90 -19.56 4.30
CA GLY A 127 1.85 -21.04 4.31
C GLY A 127 1.18 -21.68 3.10
N ASN A 128 0.88 -20.94 2.03
CA ASN A 128 0.44 -21.57 0.78
C ASN A 128 1.65 -22.16 0.03
N PHE A 129 2.01 -23.39 0.38
CA PHE A 129 3.09 -24.16 -0.27
C PHE A 129 2.81 -24.45 -1.76
N LEU A 130 1.60 -24.18 -2.26
CA LEU A 130 1.28 -24.30 -3.69
C LEU A 130 1.45 -22.99 -4.47
N ALA A 131 1.67 -21.86 -3.79
CA ALA A 131 1.89 -20.56 -4.41
C ALA A 131 3.11 -20.45 -5.34
N PRO A 132 4.24 -21.18 -5.13
CA PRO A 132 5.44 -21.02 -5.95
C PRO A 132 5.25 -21.32 -7.43
N PHE A 133 4.25 -22.14 -7.78
CA PHE A 133 3.90 -22.43 -9.16
C PHE A 133 2.46 -22.06 -9.46
N GLN A 134 2.24 -21.61 -10.69
CA GLN A 134 0.89 -21.40 -11.21
C GLN A 134 0.14 -22.73 -11.29
N LYS A 135 -1.20 -22.67 -11.18
CA LYS A 135 -2.06 -23.87 -11.23
C LYS A 135 -1.80 -24.75 -12.45
N HIS A 136 -1.53 -24.14 -13.60
CA HIS A 136 -1.25 -24.88 -14.84
C HIS A 136 0.05 -25.68 -14.76
N VAL A 137 1.10 -25.17 -14.10
CA VAL A 137 2.38 -25.89 -13.93
C VAL A 137 2.17 -27.12 -13.07
N TRP A 138 1.43 -26.99 -11.95
CA TRP A 138 1.08 -28.14 -11.10
C TRP A 138 0.34 -29.23 -11.88
N ILE A 139 -0.65 -28.84 -12.70
CA ILE A 139 -1.42 -29.77 -13.52
C ILE A 139 -0.53 -30.45 -14.56
N VAL A 140 0.28 -29.69 -15.30
CA VAL A 140 1.17 -30.23 -16.34
C VAL A 140 2.20 -31.18 -15.73
N SER A 141 2.79 -30.83 -14.58
CA SER A 141 3.75 -31.70 -13.90
C SER A 141 3.10 -32.99 -13.41
N LEU A 142 1.89 -32.93 -12.84
CA LEU A 142 1.14 -34.12 -12.43
C LEU A 142 0.81 -35.02 -13.64
N VAL A 143 0.33 -34.44 -14.74
CA VAL A 143 0.04 -35.17 -15.98
C VAL A 143 1.33 -35.81 -16.55
N THR A 144 2.44 -35.09 -16.52
CA THR A 144 3.75 -35.60 -16.99
C THR A 144 4.20 -36.79 -16.17
N PHE A 145 4.09 -36.74 -14.83
CA PHE A 145 4.42 -37.88 -13.97
C PHE A 145 3.50 -39.08 -14.23
N LEU A 146 2.20 -38.87 -14.41
CA LEU A 146 1.26 -39.94 -14.74
C LEU A 146 1.61 -40.60 -16.08
N ILE A 147 1.94 -39.81 -17.11
CA ILE A 147 2.37 -40.33 -18.41
C ILE A 147 3.66 -41.16 -18.26
N LEU A 148 4.65 -40.67 -17.52
CA LEU A 148 5.89 -41.41 -17.27
C LEU A 148 5.66 -42.73 -16.53
N ILE A 149 4.76 -42.74 -15.52
CA ILE A 149 4.35 -43.96 -14.81
C ILE A 149 3.71 -44.95 -15.78
N ILE A 150 2.77 -44.51 -16.61
CA ILE A 150 2.07 -45.36 -17.59
C ILE A 150 3.07 -45.94 -18.59
N ILE A 151 3.94 -45.11 -19.17
CA ILE A 151 4.97 -45.56 -20.11
C ILE A 151 5.87 -46.62 -19.44
N TRP A 152 6.31 -46.38 -18.21
CA TRP A 152 7.15 -47.34 -17.50
C TRP A 152 6.43 -48.67 -17.25
N ILE A 153 5.18 -48.63 -16.78
CA ILE A 153 4.35 -49.83 -16.61
C ILE A 153 4.20 -50.58 -17.95
N CYS A 154 3.94 -49.87 -19.05
CA CYS A 154 3.84 -50.48 -20.39
C CYS A 154 5.15 -51.15 -20.81
N ILE A 155 6.31 -50.53 -20.57
CA ILE A 155 7.61 -51.13 -20.90
C ILE A 155 7.85 -52.40 -20.10
N GLU A 156 7.66 -52.37 -18.78
CA GLU A 156 7.85 -53.57 -17.95
C GLU A 156 6.85 -54.68 -18.32
N HIS A 157 5.60 -54.30 -18.64
CA HIS A 157 4.59 -55.24 -19.12
C HIS A 157 4.98 -55.88 -20.46
N CYS A 158 5.43 -55.08 -21.44
CA CYS A 158 5.91 -55.59 -22.72
C CYS A 158 7.10 -56.53 -22.54
N VAL A 159 8.11 -56.14 -21.76
CA VAL A 159 9.28 -56.98 -21.45
C VAL A 159 8.85 -58.31 -20.83
N ARG A 160 7.87 -58.29 -19.92
CA ARG A 160 7.29 -59.51 -19.33
C ARG A 160 6.61 -60.40 -20.36
N CYS A 161 5.80 -59.84 -21.26
CA CYS A 161 5.13 -60.60 -22.32
C CYS A 161 6.13 -61.27 -23.28
N LEU A 162 7.20 -60.56 -23.66
CA LEU A 162 8.28 -61.13 -24.49
C LEU A 162 9.09 -62.18 -23.73
N SER A 163 9.36 -61.98 -22.43
CA SER A 163 10.11 -62.96 -21.64
C SER A 163 9.33 -64.24 -21.40
N ASN A 164 8.00 -64.18 -21.25
CA ASN A 164 7.15 -65.36 -21.07
C ASN A 164 7.06 -66.26 -22.30
N THR A 165 7.41 -65.74 -23.49
CA THR A 165 7.45 -66.50 -24.75
C THR A 165 8.83 -67.08 -25.07
N ALA A 166 9.89 -66.63 -24.38
CA ALA A 166 11.24 -67.15 -24.53
C ALA A 166 11.49 -68.38 -23.64
N ILE A 167 12.24 -69.36 -24.15
CA ILE A 167 12.56 -70.65 -23.48
C ILE A 167 13.31 -70.46 -22.14
N TYR A 168 13.92 -69.29 -21.93
CA TYR A 168 14.55 -68.92 -20.66
C TYR A 168 13.60 -68.10 -19.80
N LYS A 169 13.01 -68.76 -18.78
CA LYS A 169 12.30 -68.09 -17.67
C LYS A 169 13.28 -67.25 -16.87
N ILE A 170 13.43 -65.98 -17.22
CA ILE A 170 14.08 -65.01 -16.33
C ILE A 170 13.06 -64.70 -15.22
N ASN A 171 13.39 -65.02 -13.96
CA ASN A 171 12.60 -64.61 -12.80
C ASN A 171 12.67 -63.09 -12.68
N TYR A 172 11.72 -62.42 -13.32
CA TYR A 172 11.51 -60.99 -13.23
C TYR A 172 10.58 -60.76 -12.04
N ASP A 173 11.17 -60.61 -10.85
CA ASP A 173 10.45 -60.34 -9.60
C ASP A 173 10.13 -58.84 -9.45
N ASP A 174 9.71 -58.22 -10.55
CA ASP A 174 9.47 -56.78 -10.58
C ASP A 174 7.98 -56.53 -10.32
N ASN A 175 7.71 -56.06 -9.11
CA ASN A 175 6.38 -55.65 -8.69
C ASN A 175 5.95 -54.40 -9.46
N LEU A 176 5.14 -54.57 -10.52
CA LEU A 176 4.56 -53.47 -11.31
C LEU A 176 3.85 -52.41 -10.43
N TYR A 177 3.27 -52.83 -9.30
CA TYR A 177 2.59 -51.93 -8.36
C TYR A 177 3.56 -51.03 -7.58
N GLY A 178 4.86 -51.35 -7.58
CA GLY A 178 5.92 -50.52 -6.99
C GLY A 178 6.36 -49.34 -7.87
N ILE A 179 6.05 -49.35 -9.17
CA ILE A 179 6.48 -48.30 -10.10
C ILE A 179 5.94 -46.91 -9.72
N PRO A 180 4.64 -46.72 -9.38
CA PRO A 180 4.14 -45.43 -8.92
C PRO A 180 4.83 -44.94 -7.64
N LEU A 181 5.10 -45.84 -6.69
CA LEU A 181 5.79 -45.52 -5.44
C LEU A 181 7.23 -45.09 -5.70
N ASN A 182 7.91 -45.77 -6.63
CA ASN A 182 9.25 -45.41 -7.08
C ASN A 182 9.29 -44.02 -7.74
N VAL A 183 8.29 -43.67 -8.56
CA VAL A 183 8.18 -42.31 -9.13
C VAL A 183 7.96 -41.27 -8.03
N ILE A 184 7.13 -41.56 -7.02
CA ILE A 184 6.97 -40.68 -5.85
C ILE A 184 8.30 -40.52 -5.11
N ALA A 185 9.06 -41.60 -4.91
CA ALA A 185 10.38 -41.53 -4.27
C ALA A 185 11.36 -40.64 -5.06
N VAL A 186 11.35 -40.72 -6.39
CA VAL A 186 12.13 -39.84 -7.28
C VAL A 186 11.69 -38.38 -7.21
N ILE A 187 10.38 -38.12 -7.14
CA ILE A 187 9.84 -36.76 -6.93
C ILE A 187 10.31 -36.20 -5.59
N CYS A 188 10.31 -37.03 -4.55
CA CYS A 188 10.80 -36.70 -3.21
C CYS A 188 12.33 -36.74 -3.09
N GLN A 189 13.06 -37.02 -4.18
CA GLN A 189 14.52 -37.09 -4.23
C GLN A 189 15.15 -38.16 -3.29
N GLN A 190 14.39 -39.20 -2.94
CA GLN A 190 14.83 -40.25 -1.99
C GLN A 190 15.67 -41.36 -2.64
N GLY A 191 15.91 -41.29 -3.95
CA GLY A 191 16.54 -42.39 -4.70
C GLY A 191 15.53 -43.46 -5.08
N LEU A 192 16.01 -44.60 -5.55
CA LEU A 192 15.17 -45.67 -6.10
C LEU A 192 15.76 -47.04 -5.83
N ASP A 193 14.96 -47.94 -5.25
CA ASP A 193 15.33 -49.32 -4.92
C ASP A 193 14.11 -50.25 -5.13
N PRO A 194 14.19 -51.31 -5.96
CA PRO A 194 15.34 -51.77 -6.73
C PRO A 194 15.60 -50.98 -8.02
N ILE A 195 16.87 -50.86 -8.41
CA ILE A 195 17.28 -50.20 -9.65
C ILE A 195 16.78 -51.00 -10.87
N PRO A 196 16.16 -50.35 -11.88
CA PRO A 196 15.64 -51.05 -13.04
C PRO A 196 16.75 -51.71 -13.85
N LYS A 197 16.51 -52.95 -14.28
CA LYS A 197 17.50 -53.73 -15.04
C LYS A 197 17.53 -53.36 -16.52
N GLY A 198 16.36 -53.09 -17.11
CA GLY A 198 16.22 -52.75 -18.53
C GLY A 198 16.76 -51.36 -18.89
N ILE A 199 17.41 -51.24 -20.06
CA ILE A 199 17.98 -49.97 -20.52
C ILE A 199 16.90 -48.91 -20.74
N SER A 200 15.74 -49.31 -21.28
CA SER A 200 14.59 -48.42 -21.49
C SER A 200 14.03 -47.89 -20.17
N SER A 201 13.88 -48.76 -19.16
CA SER A 201 13.44 -48.37 -17.82
C SER A 201 14.42 -47.41 -17.16
N ARG A 202 15.73 -47.64 -17.30
CA ARG A 202 16.77 -46.71 -16.82
C ARG A 202 16.69 -45.33 -17.47
N ILE A 203 16.42 -45.26 -18.77
CA ILE A 203 16.24 -43.97 -19.48
C ILE A 203 15.04 -43.20 -18.91
N ILE A 204 13.91 -43.88 -18.66
CA ILE A 204 12.73 -43.25 -18.03
C ILE A 204 13.06 -42.76 -16.63
N THR A 205 13.73 -43.59 -15.82
CA THR A 205 14.16 -43.21 -14.47
C THR A 205 15.04 -41.95 -14.49
N ILE A 206 16.08 -41.91 -15.34
CA ILE A 206 16.96 -40.73 -15.48
C ILE A 206 16.17 -39.50 -15.90
N THR A 207 15.27 -39.65 -16.88
CA THR A 207 14.41 -38.55 -17.35
C THR A 207 13.53 -38.01 -16.22
N THR A 208 12.99 -38.90 -15.39
CA THR A 208 12.14 -38.56 -14.24
C THR A 208 12.96 -37.85 -13.15
N PHE A 209 14.20 -38.28 -12.90
CA PHE A 209 15.13 -37.61 -12.00
C PHE A 209 15.49 -36.19 -12.47
N ILE A 210 15.81 -36.02 -13.75
CA ILE A 210 16.13 -34.70 -14.31
C ILE A 210 14.92 -33.77 -14.18
N PHE A 211 13.73 -34.25 -14.54
CA PHE A 211 12.50 -33.45 -14.40
C PHE A 211 12.21 -33.07 -12.94
N SER A 212 12.32 -34.02 -12.01
CA SER A 212 12.15 -33.79 -10.57
C SER A 212 13.16 -32.77 -10.04
N LEU A 213 14.44 -32.88 -10.44
CA LEU A 213 15.49 -31.96 -10.04
C LEU A 213 15.21 -30.54 -10.52
N VAL A 214 14.81 -30.37 -11.78
CA VAL A 214 14.47 -29.05 -12.35
C VAL A 214 13.29 -28.44 -11.60
N MET A 215 12.21 -29.21 -11.41
CA MET A 215 11.03 -28.77 -10.66
C MET A 215 11.39 -28.33 -9.24
N TYR A 216 12.21 -29.10 -8.53
CA TYR A 216 12.65 -28.76 -7.18
C TYR A 216 13.46 -27.46 -7.13
N ASN A 217 14.39 -27.26 -8.06
CA ASN A 217 15.21 -26.05 -8.11
C ASN A 217 14.37 -24.80 -8.36
N TYR A 218 13.41 -24.85 -9.29
CA TYR A 218 12.51 -23.72 -9.55
C TYR A 218 11.54 -23.47 -8.38
N TYR A 219 11.02 -24.53 -7.77
CA TYR A 219 10.11 -24.42 -6.63
C TYR A 219 10.79 -23.72 -5.46
N THR A 220 11.96 -24.24 -5.04
CA THR A 220 12.72 -23.68 -3.91
C THR A 220 13.17 -22.26 -4.18
N SER A 221 13.66 -21.95 -5.38
CA SER A 221 14.02 -20.58 -5.79
C SER A 221 12.84 -19.63 -5.70
N SER A 222 11.65 -20.06 -6.11
CA SER A 222 10.43 -19.24 -6.05
C SER A 222 9.94 -19.04 -4.62
N VAL A 223 10.04 -20.06 -3.75
CA VAL A 223 9.75 -19.93 -2.32
C VAL A 223 10.67 -18.91 -1.67
N VAL A 224 11.99 -19.04 -1.87
CA VAL A 224 12.99 -18.12 -1.30
C VAL A 224 12.81 -16.71 -1.86
N GLY A 225 12.61 -16.58 -3.17
CA GLY A 225 12.33 -15.29 -3.81
C GLY A 225 11.07 -14.63 -3.23
N GLY A 226 10.00 -15.38 -3.03
CA GLY A 226 8.77 -14.89 -2.42
C GLY A 226 8.97 -14.42 -0.97
N LEU A 227 9.72 -15.19 -0.17
CA LEU A 227 10.01 -14.85 1.23
C LEU A 227 10.92 -13.62 1.38
N LEU A 228 11.83 -13.41 0.44
CA LEU A 228 12.73 -12.24 0.41
C LEU A 228 12.09 -11.03 -0.27
N SER A 229 11.10 -11.24 -1.13
CA SER A 229 10.41 -10.14 -1.82
C SER A 229 9.49 -9.40 -0.85
N ASN A 230 9.68 -8.08 -0.74
CA ASN A 230 8.78 -7.22 0.01
C ASN A 230 7.61 -6.82 -0.92
N THR A 231 6.57 -7.66 -1.02
CA THR A 231 5.46 -7.48 -1.97
C THR A 231 4.42 -6.44 -1.55
N ALA A 232 4.65 -5.74 -0.44
CA ALA A 232 3.61 -4.97 0.19
C ALA A 232 3.66 -3.51 -0.23
N GLN A 233 3.17 -3.25 -1.45
CA GLN A 233 2.92 -1.89 -1.92
C GLN A 233 1.53 -1.46 -1.44
N GLY A 234 1.46 -0.31 -0.76
CA GLY A 234 0.19 0.32 -0.42
C GLY A 234 -0.45 0.95 -1.66
N PRO A 235 -1.66 1.51 -1.52
CA PRO A 235 -2.34 2.16 -2.63
C PRO A 235 -1.51 3.35 -3.13
N THR A 236 -1.35 3.41 -4.45
CA THR A 236 -0.54 4.41 -5.17
C THR A 236 -1.39 5.54 -5.75
N SER A 237 -2.68 5.30 -5.93
CA SER A 237 -3.65 6.25 -6.47
C SER A 237 -4.80 6.52 -5.52
N VAL A 238 -5.49 7.64 -5.72
CA VAL A 238 -6.70 7.99 -4.94
C VAL A 238 -7.81 6.96 -5.15
N ASP A 239 -7.96 6.43 -6.36
CA ASP A 239 -8.97 5.40 -6.67
C ASP A 239 -8.70 4.09 -5.91
N GLU A 240 -7.44 3.70 -5.78
CA GLU A 240 -7.04 2.55 -4.94
C GLU A 240 -7.32 2.82 -3.46
N ILE A 241 -7.13 4.04 -2.98
CA ILE A 241 -7.47 4.41 -1.58
C ILE A 241 -8.98 4.32 -1.35
N ILE A 242 -9.80 4.86 -2.26
CA ILE A 242 -11.26 4.86 -2.15
C ILE A 242 -11.83 3.45 -2.23
N SER A 243 -11.27 2.60 -3.09
CA SER A 243 -11.70 1.20 -3.23
C SER A 243 -11.16 0.27 -2.14
N SER A 244 -10.15 0.70 -1.38
CA SER A 244 -9.58 -0.10 -0.30
C SER A 244 -10.48 -0.17 0.93
N GLU A 245 -10.26 -1.18 1.78
CA GLU A 245 -10.91 -1.30 3.09
C GLU A 245 -10.38 -0.29 4.14
N LEU A 246 -9.46 0.60 3.74
CA LEU A 246 -8.85 1.57 4.66
C LEU A 246 -9.89 2.61 5.10
N ARG A 247 -9.93 2.87 6.41
CA ARG A 247 -10.71 3.98 6.95
C ARG A 247 -9.98 5.29 6.74
N LEU A 248 -10.57 6.15 5.92
CA LEU A 248 -10.06 7.49 5.68
C LEU A 248 -10.38 8.41 6.86
N SER A 249 -9.37 9.14 7.35
CA SER A 249 -9.54 10.16 8.38
C SER A 249 -8.86 11.44 7.93
N PHE A 250 -9.51 12.58 8.13
CA PHE A 250 -8.95 13.90 7.89
C PHE A 250 -8.76 14.64 9.21
N GLU A 251 -7.76 15.51 9.28
CA GLU A 251 -7.62 16.42 10.41
C GLU A 251 -8.84 17.35 10.46
N ASP A 252 -9.36 17.60 11.66
CA ASP A 252 -10.49 18.53 11.81
C ASP A 252 -10.03 19.98 11.62
N ILE A 253 -9.96 20.41 10.36
CA ILE A 253 -9.61 21.78 9.96
C ILE A 253 -10.75 22.36 9.13
N GLY A 254 -11.05 23.65 9.36
CA GLY A 254 -12.15 24.35 8.71
C GLY A 254 -12.16 24.29 7.18
N TYR A 255 -10.99 24.21 6.52
CA TYR A 255 -10.95 24.12 5.05
C TYR A 255 -11.42 22.77 4.51
N TYR A 256 -11.07 21.64 5.16
CA TYR A 256 -11.54 20.31 4.76
C TYR A 256 -13.06 20.22 4.89
N LYS A 257 -13.63 20.76 5.97
CA LYS A 257 -15.09 20.85 6.18
C LYS A 257 -15.78 21.59 5.03
N ILE A 258 -15.21 22.71 4.57
CA ILE A 258 -15.76 23.49 3.45
C ILE A 258 -15.59 22.74 2.13
N LEU A 259 -14.43 22.13 1.89
CA LEU A 259 -14.14 21.38 0.65
C LEU A 259 -15.17 20.26 0.43
N PHE A 260 -15.38 19.39 1.43
CA PHE A 260 -16.35 18.29 1.35
C PHE A 260 -17.81 18.77 1.32
N ARG A 261 -18.13 19.90 1.97
CA ARG A 261 -19.46 20.52 1.89
C ARG A 261 -19.75 21.10 0.49
N LEU A 262 -18.74 21.60 -0.21
CA LEU A 262 -18.91 22.14 -1.56
C LEU A 262 -19.05 21.03 -2.60
N GLU A 263 -18.25 19.96 -2.50
CA GLU A 263 -18.31 18.85 -3.46
C GLU A 263 -19.60 18.01 -3.33
N SER A 264 -20.13 17.83 -2.12
CA SER A 264 -21.46 17.21 -1.95
C SER A 264 -22.58 17.96 -2.69
N LYS A 265 -22.46 19.27 -2.91
CA LYS A 265 -23.43 20.03 -3.73
C LYS A 265 -23.19 19.86 -5.23
N VAL A 266 -21.96 19.65 -5.67
CA VAL A 266 -21.61 19.44 -7.08
C VAL A 266 -22.06 18.05 -7.55
N LEU A 267 -21.91 17.02 -6.71
CA LEU A 267 -22.37 15.66 -7.02
C LEU A 267 -23.89 15.53 -7.09
N VAL A 268 -24.64 16.36 -6.35
CA VAL A 268 -26.11 16.41 -6.44
C VAL A 268 -26.57 17.18 -7.70
N ALA A 269 -25.77 18.11 -8.21
CA ALA A 269 -26.07 18.83 -9.45
C ALA A 269 -25.68 18.07 -10.73
N SER A 270 -24.82 17.05 -10.64
CA SER A 270 -24.48 16.15 -11.76
C SER A 270 -25.27 14.84 -11.76
N ALA A 271 -26.20 14.66 -10.81
CA ALA A 271 -27.08 13.50 -10.69
C ALA A 271 -28.57 13.83 -10.88
N LEU A 272 -28.86 15.01 -11.45
CA LEU A 272 -30.16 15.44 -11.99
C LEU A 272 -29.95 15.88 -13.44
#